data_AF-A0A9X3IZR0-F1
#
_entry.id   AF-A0A9X3IZR0-F1
#
_cell.length_a   1.000
_cell.length_b   1.000
_cell.length_c   1.000
_cell.angle_alpha   90.00
_cell.angle_beta   90.00
_cell.angle_gamma   90.00
#
_symmetry.space_group_name_H-M   'P 1'
#
loop_
_entity.id
_entity.type
_entity.pdbx_description
1 polymer ?
#
loop_
_entity_poly.entity_id
_entity_poly.type
_entity_poly.pdbx_seq_one_letter_code
_entity_poly.pdbx_strand_id
1 'polypeptide(L)'
;MLLLAGGGTACARPEPPFLLSSQARDVEACSQAVSAYLPARDALGFCEHDSDCVEIVPEACLSSYYANVATAERSLASLEQSLSAQCGVPASDCVRTPLGWPRCHEGHCRRGGRVPRLRGMSCWAERWQLVTLDRPHLLHAWHSPPDLAPENARLTVEAPGHLTVRVDWGDCTGDNELQVYELHQRPPERQRLGNLEVLRFPVSPGDYTFRLEPAAMSCERATLTAHLDRADGTPAAGRFHGLAYERLCED
;
A
#
# COMPACT_ATOMS: atom_id res chain seq x y z
N MET A 1 33.07 -60.44 34.63
CA MET A 1 33.57 -59.04 34.57
C MET A 1 34.48 -58.91 33.36
N LEU A 2 33.98 -58.33 32.27
CA LEU A 2 34.76 -57.64 31.25
C LEU A 2 33.78 -56.75 30.49
N LEU A 3 34.05 -55.45 30.50
CA LEU A 3 33.19 -54.38 29.99
C LEU A 3 33.31 -54.26 28.47
N LEU A 4 32.15 -54.21 27.81
CA LEU A 4 31.99 -53.80 26.41
C LEU A 4 32.21 -52.28 26.31
N ALA A 5 33.17 -51.83 25.50
CA ALA A 5 33.26 -50.46 25.03
C ALA A 5 33.03 -50.45 23.51
N GLY A 6 31.75 -50.39 23.12
CA GLY A 6 31.35 -50.10 21.76
C GLY A 6 31.55 -48.62 21.47
N GLY A 7 32.35 -48.31 20.43
CA GLY A 7 32.60 -46.97 19.97
C GLY A 7 31.32 -46.31 19.47
N GLY A 8 30.94 -45.21 20.12
CA GLY A 8 29.90 -44.32 19.62
C GLY A 8 30.39 -43.65 18.34
N THR A 9 29.79 -44.03 17.21
CA THR A 9 29.79 -43.21 16.00
C THR A 9 29.12 -41.89 16.35
N ALA A 10 29.90 -40.81 16.39
CA ALA A 10 29.38 -39.46 16.47
C ALA A 10 28.41 -39.25 15.30
N CYS A 11 27.12 -39.09 15.60
CA CYS A 11 26.14 -38.59 14.65
C CYS A 11 26.64 -37.23 14.17
N ALA A 12 27.11 -37.16 12.93
CA ALA A 12 27.30 -35.90 12.23
C ALA A 12 25.95 -35.17 12.28
N ARG A 13 25.93 -34.00 12.92
CA ARG A 13 24.77 -33.12 12.85
C ARG A 13 24.48 -32.87 11.37
N PRO A 14 23.22 -32.96 10.91
CA PRO A 14 22.88 -32.38 9.62
C PRO A 14 23.25 -30.91 9.71
N GLU A 15 24.19 -30.48 8.85
CA GLU A 15 24.46 -29.07 8.67
C GLU A 15 23.11 -28.38 8.37
N PRO A 16 22.80 -27.26 9.03
CA PRO A 16 21.61 -26.50 8.68
C PRO A 16 21.67 -26.22 7.17
N PRO A 17 20.53 -26.28 6.45
CA PRO A 17 20.53 -25.97 5.02
C PRO A 17 21.26 -24.65 4.85
N PHE A 18 22.32 -24.66 4.03
CA PHE A 18 23.03 -23.46 3.62
C PHE A 18 21.96 -22.43 3.28
N LEU A 19 21.81 -21.42 4.15
CA LEU A 19 21.14 -20.19 3.77
C LEU A 19 21.89 -19.78 2.50
N LEU A 20 21.17 -19.82 1.37
CA LEU A 20 21.59 -19.17 0.14
C LEU A 20 22.14 -17.83 0.59
N SER A 21 23.46 -17.69 0.50
CA SER A 21 24.13 -16.45 0.82
C SER A 21 23.38 -15.37 0.06
N SER A 22 22.78 -14.44 0.79
CA SER A 22 22.26 -13.21 0.20
C SER A 22 23.37 -12.73 -0.72
N GLN A 23 23.12 -12.74 -2.04
CA GLN A 23 24.10 -12.32 -3.03
C GLN A 23 24.74 -11.04 -2.50
N ALA A 24 26.08 -11.00 -2.49
CA ALA A 24 26.81 -9.80 -2.11
C ALA A 24 26.20 -8.65 -2.92
N ARG A 25 25.44 -7.79 -2.25
CA ARG A 25 24.71 -6.71 -2.90
C ARG A 25 25.75 -5.86 -3.61
N ASP A 26 25.49 -5.54 -4.88
CA ASP A 26 26.32 -4.61 -5.60
C ASP A 26 26.06 -3.21 -5.02
N VAL A 27 26.88 -2.85 -4.02
CA VAL A 27 26.80 -1.59 -3.29
C VAL A 27 26.91 -0.40 -4.25
N GLU A 28 27.67 -0.55 -5.33
CA GLU A 28 27.85 0.47 -6.35
C GLU A 28 26.58 0.63 -7.19
N ALA A 29 25.99 -0.49 -7.67
CA ALA A 29 24.73 -0.46 -8.40
C ALA A 29 23.59 0.14 -7.56
N CYS A 30 23.43 -0.30 -6.29
CA CYS A 30 22.43 0.28 -5.40
C CYS A 30 22.66 1.78 -5.17
N SER A 31 23.92 2.22 -4.98
CA SER A 31 24.23 3.64 -4.83
C SER A 31 23.87 4.46 -6.08
N GLN A 32 24.10 3.92 -7.27
CA GLN A 32 23.73 4.55 -8.54
C GLN A 32 22.20 4.63 -8.70
N ALA A 33 21.46 3.56 -8.40
CA ALA A 33 20.00 3.57 -8.45
C ALA A 33 19.39 4.59 -7.48
N VAL A 34 19.93 4.69 -6.26
CA VAL A 34 19.52 5.74 -5.29
C VAL A 34 19.82 7.13 -5.84
N SER A 35 21.01 7.33 -6.42
CA SER A 35 21.41 8.63 -6.98
C SER A 35 20.54 9.07 -8.16
N ALA A 36 20.03 8.13 -8.95
CA ALA A 36 19.07 8.40 -10.02
C ALA A 36 17.65 8.69 -9.49
N TYR A 37 17.25 8.02 -8.41
CA TYR A 37 15.90 8.13 -7.83
C TYR A 37 15.68 9.46 -7.09
N LEU A 38 16.62 9.91 -6.27
CA LEU A 38 16.41 11.07 -5.39
C LEU A 38 16.09 12.38 -6.15
N PRO A 39 16.78 12.74 -7.25
CA PRO A 39 16.43 13.95 -8.01
C PRO A 39 15.08 13.84 -8.72
N ALA A 40 14.74 12.65 -9.24
CA ALA A 40 13.46 12.40 -9.88
C ALA A 40 12.30 12.55 -8.88
N ARG A 41 12.48 12.02 -7.67
CA ARG A 41 11.55 12.18 -6.54
C ARG A 41 11.34 13.66 -6.18
N ASP A 42 12.42 14.42 -6.04
CA ASP A 42 12.35 15.82 -5.59
C ASP A 42 11.64 16.72 -6.63
N ALA A 43 11.69 16.36 -7.91
CA ALA A 43 10.99 17.07 -8.99
C ALA A 43 9.45 16.91 -8.96
N LEU A 44 8.90 16.05 -8.11
CA LEU A 44 7.46 15.81 -8.00
C LEU A 44 6.78 16.66 -6.92
N GLY A 45 7.55 17.39 -6.12
CA GLY A 45 7.06 18.06 -4.92
C GLY A 45 6.43 19.43 -5.14
N PHE A 46 5.83 19.76 -6.29
CA PHE A 46 5.27 21.10 -6.57
C PHE A 46 3.76 21.15 -6.38
N CYS A 47 3.18 22.19 -5.77
CA CYS A 47 1.73 22.26 -5.50
C CYS A 47 1.18 23.68 -5.53
N GLU A 48 -0.14 23.79 -5.66
CA GLU A 48 -0.88 25.04 -5.48
C GLU A 48 -1.75 24.99 -4.21
N HIS A 49 -2.28 23.80 -3.89
CA HIS A 49 -3.17 23.55 -2.77
C HIS A 49 -2.69 22.37 -1.91
N ASP A 50 -3.09 22.36 -0.63
CA ASP A 50 -2.79 21.24 0.29
C ASP A 50 -3.31 19.90 -0.27
N SER A 51 -4.47 19.93 -0.94
CA SER A 51 -5.10 18.78 -1.59
C SER A 51 -4.29 18.19 -2.73
N ASP A 52 -3.36 18.95 -3.30
CA ASP A 52 -2.50 18.46 -4.36
C ASP A 52 -1.43 17.51 -3.81
N CYS A 53 -1.14 17.56 -2.51
CA CYS A 53 -0.01 16.86 -1.93
C CYS A 53 -0.40 15.50 -1.34
N VAL A 54 0.38 14.47 -1.66
CA VAL A 54 0.22 13.09 -1.18
C VAL A 54 1.52 12.58 -0.58
N GLU A 55 1.42 11.70 0.42
CA GLU A 55 2.58 10.94 0.91
C GLU A 55 2.79 9.74 -0.01
N ILE A 56 3.94 9.66 -0.66
CA ILE A 56 4.33 8.48 -1.43
C ILE A 56 5.25 7.62 -0.58
N VAL A 57 4.95 6.32 -0.58
CA VAL A 57 5.75 5.31 0.10
C VAL A 57 6.54 4.54 -0.96
N PRO A 58 7.88 4.64 -0.98
CA PRO A 58 8.70 3.92 -1.96
C PRO A 58 8.56 2.39 -1.84
N GLU A 59 8.75 1.69 -2.97
CA GLU A 59 8.80 0.21 -3.01
C GLU A 59 10.12 -0.38 -2.48
N ALA A 60 11.10 0.45 -2.14
CA ALA A 60 12.37 0.08 -1.52
C ALA A 60 12.47 0.63 -0.08
N CYS A 61 13.45 0.18 0.72
CA CYS A 61 13.75 0.78 2.04
C CYS A 61 14.36 2.19 1.91
N LEU A 62 13.55 3.14 1.45
CA LEU A 62 13.80 4.57 1.47
C LEU A 62 12.69 5.23 2.30
N SER A 63 12.98 6.42 2.83
CA SER A 63 11.98 7.19 3.56
C SER A 63 10.83 7.61 2.63
N SER A 64 9.60 7.59 3.14
CA SER A 64 8.45 8.25 2.52
C SER A 64 8.77 9.70 2.14
N TYR A 65 8.06 10.25 1.17
CA TYR A 65 8.20 11.64 0.72
C TYR A 65 6.86 12.22 0.30
N TYR A 66 6.79 13.54 0.12
CA TYR A 66 5.59 14.18 -0.41
C TYR A 66 5.75 14.53 -1.88
N ALA A 67 4.70 14.31 -2.66
CA ALA A 67 4.62 14.64 -4.08
C ALA A 67 3.26 15.23 -4.40
N ASN A 68 3.15 15.86 -5.57
CA ASN A 68 1.88 16.28 -6.11
C ASN A 68 1.16 15.14 -6.80
N VAL A 69 -0.12 14.95 -6.48
CA VAL A 69 -0.99 13.88 -6.95
C VAL A 69 -1.06 13.80 -8.48
N ALA A 70 -1.07 14.95 -9.17
CA ALA A 70 -1.09 15.04 -10.62
C ALA A 70 0.27 14.78 -11.27
N THR A 71 1.39 15.01 -10.57
CA THR A 71 2.74 14.80 -11.14
C THR A 71 3.43 13.52 -10.66
N ALA A 72 2.97 12.91 -9.57
CA ALA A 72 3.43 11.62 -9.07
C ALA A 72 3.42 10.53 -10.16
N GLU A 73 2.61 10.75 -11.20
CA GLU A 73 2.43 9.99 -12.43
C GLU A 73 3.69 9.82 -13.31
N ARG A 74 4.74 10.66 -13.18
CA ARG A 74 5.92 10.58 -14.07
C ARG A 74 7.00 9.59 -13.58
N SER A 75 6.90 8.34 -14.08
CA SER A 75 7.97 7.34 -14.26
C SER A 75 8.93 7.04 -13.09
N LEU A 76 8.47 7.04 -11.83
CA LEU A 76 9.27 6.45 -10.75
C LEU A 76 9.25 4.93 -10.77
N ALA A 77 8.22 4.28 -11.34
CA ALA A 77 8.08 2.82 -11.30
C ALA A 77 9.31 2.06 -11.83
N SER A 78 9.92 2.50 -12.94
CA SER A 78 11.15 1.89 -13.47
C SER A 78 12.37 2.14 -12.57
N LEU A 79 12.43 3.30 -11.90
CA LEU A 79 13.48 3.63 -10.95
C LEU A 79 13.31 2.85 -9.63
N GLU A 80 12.07 2.67 -9.16
CA GLU A 80 11.71 1.88 -7.98
C GLU A 80 11.92 0.38 -8.21
N GLN A 81 11.61 -0.12 -9.41
CA GLN A 81 11.96 -1.47 -9.82
C GLN A 81 13.49 -1.66 -9.86
N SER A 82 14.23 -0.69 -10.41
CA SER A 82 15.69 -0.70 -10.41
C SER A 82 16.27 -0.68 -8.99
N LEU A 83 15.71 0.14 -8.09
CA LEU A 83 16.06 0.19 -6.67
C LEU A 83 15.77 -1.14 -5.97
N SER A 84 14.58 -1.72 -6.17
CA SER A 84 14.19 -2.99 -5.57
C SER A 84 15.12 -4.12 -6.02
N ALA A 85 15.42 -4.20 -7.32
CA ALA A 85 16.31 -5.20 -7.89
C ALA A 85 17.76 -5.09 -7.38
N GLN A 86 18.27 -3.88 -7.13
CA GLN A 86 19.69 -3.64 -6.82
C GLN A 86 19.97 -3.46 -5.32
N CYS A 87 19.03 -2.91 -4.54
CA CYS A 87 19.21 -2.64 -3.11
C CYS A 87 18.64 -3.75 -2.21
N GLY A 88 17.72 -4.58 -2.72
CA GLY A 88 17.43 -5.92 -2.18
C GLY A 88 16.87 -6.00 -0.77
N VAL A 89 16.27 -4.93 -0.23
CA VAL A 89 15.39 -5.01 0.94
C VAL A 89 13.98 -4.62 0.49
N PRO A 90 13.02 -5.56 0.48
CA PRO A 90 11.63 -5.28 0.17
C PRO A 90 11.07 -4.22 1.10
N ALA A 91 10.23 -3.34 0.55
CA ALA A 91 9.44 -2.35 1.25
C ALA A 91 8.75 -2.87 2.54
N SER A 92 8.31 -4.13 2.54
CA SER A 92 7.63 -4.81 3.65
C SER A 92 8.47 -4.97 4.91
N ASP A 93 9.80 -4.98 4.77
CA ASP A 93 10.72 -5.35 5.85
C ASP A 93 11.32 -4.11 6.55
N CYS A 94 10.93 -2.91 6.13
CA CYS A 94 11.44 -1.64 6.65
C CYS A 94 10.54 -1.13 7.79
N VAL A 95 11.13 -0.63 8.88
CA VAL A 95 10.39 0.17 9.87
C VAL A 95 9.96 1.48 9.22
N ARG A 96 8.65 1.69 9.08
CA ARG A 96 8.07 2.89 8.45
C ARG A 96 7.47 3.80 9.50
N THR A 97 7.76 5.09 9.38
CA THR A 97 7.05 6.12 10.14
C THR A 97 6.37 7.03 9.13
N PRO A 98 5.03 7.12 9.12
CA PRO A 98 4.34 8.06 8.23
C PRO A 98 4.84 9.47 8.49
N LEU A 99 4.99 10.26 7.43
CA LEU A 99 5.45 11.65 7.57
C LEU A 99 4.38 12.51 8.25
N GLY A 100 3.12 12.09 8.16
CA GLY A 100 1.96 12.81 8.65
C GLY A 100 1.30 13.59 7.53
N TRP A 101 0.41 14.52 7.88
CA TRP A 101 -0.39 15.20 6.87
C TRP A 101 0.47 16.05 5.91
N PRO A 102 0.27 15.89 4.58
CA PRO A 102 0.88 16.74 3.58
C PRO A 102 0.26 18.13 3.61
N ARG A 103 1.06 19.15 3.30
CA ARG A 103 0.60 20.51 3.01
C ARG A 103 1.35 21.10 1.83
N CYS A 104 0.72 22.03 1.14
CA CYS A 104 1.40 22.92 0.24
C CYS A 104 2.01 24.09 1.02
N HIS A 105 3.30 24.30 0.87
CA HIS A 105 4.02 25.40 1.49
C HIS A 105 5.03 25.97 0.51
N GLU A 106 4.88 27.26 0.19
CA GLU A 106 5.75 27.96 -0.76
C GLU A 106 5.83 27.26 -2.13
N GLY A 107 4.69 26.74 -2.61
CA GLY A 107 4.61 26.02 -3.88
C GLY A 107 5.15 24.59 -3.83
N HIS A 108 5.46 24.06 -2.64
CA HIS A 108 6.03 22.73 -2.47
C HIS A 108 5.32 21.86 -1.43
N CYS A 109 5.22 20.56 -1.72
CA CYS A 109 4.66 19.59 -0.80
C CYS A 109 5.60 19.32 0.37
N ARG A 110 5.12 19.56 1.59
CA ARG A 110 5.88 19.46 2.84
C ARG A 110 5.05 18.81 3.93
N ARG A 111 5.73 18.43 5.03
CA ARG A 111 5.07 18.01 6.26
C ARG A 111 4.34 19.19 6.89
N GLY A 112 3.07 19.02 7.23
CA GLY A 112 2.37 19.99 8.06
C GLY A 112 2.58 19.80 9.57
N GLY A 113 2.21 20.80 10.37
CA GLY A 113 2.29 20.74 11.85
C GLY A 113 1.15 19.94 12.46
N ARG A 114 1.35 19.17 13.54
CA ARG A 114 0.36 18.21 14.13
C ARG A 114 -1.12 18.53 13.86
N VAL A 115 -1.84 17.59 13.24
CA VAL A 115 -3.31 17.65 13.14
C VAL A 115 -3.86 17.75 14.57
N PRO A 116 -4.58 18.84 14.94
CA PRO A 116 -5.10 18.97 16.28
C PRO A 116 -6.12 17.85 16.52
N ARG A 117 -5.88 17.02 17.53
CA ARG A 117 -6.86 16.06 18.05
C ARG A 117 -8.00 16.85 18.71
N LEU A 118 -8.93 17.36 17.92
CA LEU A 118 -10.13 18.00 18.47
C LEU A 118 -11.16 16.93 18.78
N ARG A 119 -11.52 16.85 20.07
CA ARG A 119 -12.62 16.03 20.58
C ARG A 119 -13.91 16.43 19.86
N GLY A 120 -14.42 15.57 18.99
CA GLY A 120 -15.82 15.57 18.58
C GLY A 120 -16.15 16.02 17.16
N MET A 121 -15.28 16.73 16.45
CA MET A 121 -15.43 17.03 15.01
C MET A 121 -14.05 17.26 14.42
N SER A 122 -13.55 16.33 13.60
CA SER A 122 -12.27 16.49 12.92
C SER A 122 -12.50 16.96 11.48
N CYS A 123 -12.22 18.23 11.21
CA CYS A 123 -12.21 18.78 9.86
C CYS A 123 -11.08 18.24 8.95
N TRP A 124 -10.40 17.18 9.38
CA TRP A 124 -9.26 16.48 8.78
C TRP A 124 -9.30 15.02 9.27
N ALA A 125 -8.84 13.97 8.60
CA ALA A 125 -8.66 13.72 7.18
C ALA A 125 -8.79 12.20 7.00
N GLU A 126 -9.67 11.71 6.12
CA GLU A 126 -9.67 10.27 5.80
C GLU A 126 -8.35 9.92 5.10
N ARG A 127 -7.70 8.85 5.58
CA ARG A 127 -6.47 8.33 4.98
C ARG A 127 -6.85 7.38 3.87
N TRP A 128 -6.39 7.68 2.67
CA TRP A 128 -6.68 6.94 1.46
C TRP A 128 -5.42 6.23 0.97
N GLN A 129 -5.39 4.91 1.01
CA GLN A 129 -4.40 4.15 0.25
C GLN A 129 -4.78 4.15 -1.22
N LEU A 130 -3.90 4.67 -2.07
CA LEU A 130 -4.07 4.62 -3.51
C LEU A 130 -3.73 3.21 -4.00
N VAL A 131 -4.69 2.57 -4.64
CA VAL A 131 -4.63 1.18 -5.08
C VAL A 131 -4.05 1.10 -6.49
N THR A 132 -3.01 0.28 -6.65
CA THR A 132 -2.50 -0.13 -7.94
C THR A 132 -3.22 -1.39 -8.38
N LEU A 133 -3.66 -1.44 -9.63
CA LEU A 133 -4.21 -2.66 -10.22
C LEU A 133 -3.21 -3.81 -10.13
N ASP A 134 -3.75 -5.01 -9.90
CA ASP A 134 -3.05 -6.29 -9.80
C ASP A 134 -2.02 -6.39 -8.67
N ARG A 135 -2.05 -5.45 -7.73
CA ARG A 135 -1.17 -5.47 -6.56
C ARG A 135 -1.96 -5.68 -5.26
N PRO A 136 -1.43 -6.47 -4.33
CA PRO A 136 -2.00 -6.59 -3.00
C PRO A 136 -1.63 -5.38 -2.13
N HIS A 137 -2.63 -4.82 -1.46
CA HIS A 137 -2.52 -3.70 -0.54
C HIS A 137 -3.03 -4.12 0.84
N LEU A 138 -2.20 -3.95 1.87
CA LEU A 138 -2.60 -4.18 3.25
C LEU A 138 -3.27 -2.93 3.79
N LEU A 139 -4.54 -3.05 4.18
CA LEU A 139 -5.37 -1.95 4.68
C LEU A 139 -5.67 -2.15 6.16
N HIS A 140 -5.59 -1.06 6.93
CA HIS A 140 -6.03 -1.01 8.33
C HIS A 140 -7.55 -0.85 8.44
N ALA A 141 -8.18 -1.70 9.24
CA ALA A 141 -9.63 -1.65 9.45
C ALA A 141 -10.05 -0.55 10.45
N TRP A 142 -11.33 -0.14 10.42
CA TRP A 142 -11.90 0.93 11.27
C TRP A 142 -11.79 0.70 12.79
N HIS A 143 -11.58 -0.54 13.23
CA HIS A 143 -11.36 -0.89 14.64
C HIS A 143 -9.89 -0.87 15.06
N SER A 144 -8.98 -0.46 14.17
CA SER A 144 -7.55 -0.42 14.46
C SER A 144 -7.23 0.42 15.71
N PRO A 145 -6.13 0.12 16.42
CA PRO A 145 -5.68 0.90 17.57
C PRO A 145 -5.67 2.42 17.31
N PRO A 146 -5.92 3.28 18.31
CA PRO A 146 -6.08 4.73 18.12
C PRO A 146 -4.89 5.46 17.47
N ASP A 147 -3.71 4.84 17.46
CA ASP A 147 -2.48 5.32 16.81
C ASP A 147 -2.37 4.90 15.34
N LEU A 148 -3.15 3.91 14.91
CA LEU A 148 -3.30 3.47 13.53
C LEU A 148 -4.67 3.94 13.00
N ALA A 149 -4.69 5.13 12.39
CA ALA A 149 -5.89 5.63 11.72
C ALA A 149 -6.32 4.64 10.62
N PRO A 150 -7.63 4.34 10.49
CA PRO A 150 -8.10 3.42 9.48
C PRO A 150 -7.81 3.91 8.07
N GLU A 151 -7.56 2.96 7.18
CA GLU A 151 -7.27 3.24 5.78
C GLU A 151 -8.49 2.90 4.94
N ASN A 152 -8.99 3.89 4.23
CA ASN A 152 -9.83 3.66 3.07
C ASN A 152 -8.92 3.44 1.86
N ALA A 153 -9.38 2.74 0.83
CA ALA A 153 -8.64 2.57 -0.41
C ALA A 153 -9.31 3.34 -1.54
N ARG A 154 -8.54 3.94 -2.44
CA ARG A 154 -9.05 4.66 -3.61
C ARG A 154 -8.40 4.13 -4.88
N LEU A 155 -9.21 3.89 -5.91
CA LEU A 155 -8.78 3.51 -7.25
C LEU A 155 -9.38 4.47 -8.26
N THR A 156 -8.55 5.08 -9.10
CA THR A 156 -9.02 5.84 -10.26
C THR A 156 -9.09 4.91 -11.46
N VAL A 157 -10.26 4.87 -12.10
CA VAL A 157 -10.50 4.14 -13.34
C VAL A 157 -10.62 5.15 -14.48
N GLU A 158 -9.99 4.85 -15.60
CA GLU A 158 -9.81 5.82 -16.69
C GLU A 158 -10.64 5.49 -17.92
N ALA A 159 -11.04 4.23 -18.01
CA ALA A 159 -11.78 3.68 -19.13
C ALA A 159 -12.83 2.71 -18.58
N PRO A 160 -13.99 2.61 -19.23
CA PRO A 160 -15.02 1.67 -18.82
C PRO A 160 -14.55 0.22 -18.89
N GLY A 161 -15.06 -0.63 -18.01
CA GLY A 161 -14.64 -2.02 -17.90
C GLY A 161 -15.41 -2.80 -16.84
N HIS A 162 -14.85 -3.93 -16.41
CA HIS A 162 -15.29 -4.68 -15.24
C HIS A 162 -14.20 -4.70 -14.20
N LEU A 163 -14.51 -4.17 -13.00
CA LEU A 163 -13.61 -4.23 -11.87
C LEU A 163 -13.89 -5.50 -11.06
N THR A 164 -12.84 -6.22 -10.72
CA THR A 164 -12.86 -7.33 -9.78
C THR A 164 -12.02 -6.93 -8.57
N VAL A 165 -12.66 -6.83 -7.40
CA VAL A 165 -11.99 -6.52 -6.14
C VAL A 165 -11.99 -7.76 -5.27
N ARG A 166 -10.80 -8.18 -4.88
CA ARG A 166 -10.56 -9.31 -3.99
C ARG A 166 -10.12 -8.78 -2.64
N VAL A 167 -10.76 -9.24 -1.57
CA VAL A 167 -10.35 -8.98 -0.19
C VAL A 167 -10.09 -10.29 0.52
N ASP A 168 -8.87 -10.43 1.01
CA ASP A 168 -8.47 -11.50 1.92
C ASP A 168 -8.51 -10.94 3.35
N TRP A 169 -9.49 -11.40 4.11
CA TRP A 169 -9.72 -11.00 5.49
C TRP A 169 -8.72 -11.65 6.47
N GLY A 170 -7.82 -12.54 6.01
CA GLY A 170 -6.80 -13.16 6.86
C GLY A 170 -7.42 -13.91 8.03
N ASP A 171 -7.05 -13.54 9.26
CA ASP A 171 -7.56 -14.15 10.49
C ASP A 171 -8.84 -13.46 11.02
N CYS A 172 -9.39 -12.48 10.29
CA CYS A 172 -10.62 -11.82 10.69
C CYS A 172 -11.81 -12.79 10.59
N THR A 173 -12.46 -13.04 11.72
CA THR A 173 -13.63 -13.91 11.82
C THR A 173 -14.93 -13.10 11.80
N GLY A 174 -16.04 -13.76 11.46
CA GLY A 174 -17.37 -13.14 11.42
C GLY A 174 -17.74 -12.54 10.07
N ASP A 175 -18.88 -11.83 10.04
CA ASP A 175 -19.48 -11.27 8.83
C ASP A 175 -18.83 -9.94 8.43
N ASN A 176 -17.52 -9.96 8.17
CA ASN A 176 -16.79 -8.78 7.68
C ASN A 176 -17.34 -8.37 6.30
N GLU A 177 -17.27 -7.08 5.96
CA GLU A 177 -17.76 -6.59 4.68
C GLU A 177 -16.80 -5.58 4.06
N LEU A 178 -16.54 -5.72 2.76
CA LEU A 178 -16.00 -4.62 1.95
C LEU A 178 -17.18 -3.76 1.46
N GLN A 179 -17.20 -2.51 1.88
CA GLN A 179 -18.05 -1.49 1.30
C GLN A 179 -17.36 -0.81 0.13
N VAL A 180 -18.11 -0.62 -0.94
CA VAL A 180 -17.66 0.04 -2.16
C VAL A 180 -18.52 1.28 -2.33
N TYR A 181 -17.91 2.47 -2.21
CA TYR A 181 -18.60 3.74 -2.36
C TYR A 181 -18.35 4.29 -3.76
N GLU A 182 -19.42 4.30 -4.54
CA GLU A 182 -19.43 4.79 -5.91
C GLU A 182 -20.79 5.41 -6.21
N LEU A 183 -20.86 6.30 -7.20
CA LEU A 183 -22.09 6.73 -7.86
C LEU A 183 -22.70 5.57 -8.69
N HIS A 184 -22.95 4.40 -8.08
CA HIS A 184 -23.50 3.24 -8.77
C HIS A 184 -24.94 2.97 -8.37
N GLN A 185 -25.77 2.79 -9.41
CA GLN A 185 -27.20 2.54 -9.29
C GLN A 185 -27.52 1.05 -9.05
N ARG A 186 -26.51 0.16 -9.07
CA ARG A 186 -26.68 -1.29 -8.88
C ARG A 186 -25.61 -1.87 -7.95
N PRO A 187 -25.99 -2.81 -7.07
CA PRO A 187 -25.05 -3.48 -6.17
C PRO A 187 -24.09 -4.40 -6.95
N PRO A 188 -22.84 -4.57 -6.48
CA PRO A 188 -21.87 -5.47 -7.09
C PRO A 188 -22.26 -6.95 -6.91
N GLU A 189 -21.83 -7.80 -7.84
CA GLU A 189 -21.89 -9.25 -7.66
C GLU A 189 -20.87 -9.65 -6.58
N ARG A 190 -21.33 -10.31 -5.51
CA ARG A 190 -20.51 -10.66 -4.36
C ARG A 190 -20.42 -12.18 -4.20
N GLN A 191 -19.21 -12.70 -4.11
CA GLN A 191 -18.92 -14.11 -3.84
C GLN A 191 -18.04 -14.23 -2.59
N ARG A 192 -18.43 -15.09 -1.64
CA ARG A 192 -17.68 -15.33 -0.40
C ARG A 192 -17.25 -16.79 -0.29
N LEU A 193 -15.97 -17.00 0.00
CA LEU A 193 -15.35 -18.32 0.19
C LEU A 193 -14.50 -18.29 1.46
N GLY A 194 -15.13 -18.53 2.61
CA GLY A 194 -14.47 -18.38 3.92
C GLY A 194 -14.06 -16.93 4.18
N ASN A 195 -12.77 -16.70 4.43
CA ASN A 195 -12.18 -15.38 4.67
C ASN A 195 -11.84 -14.63 3.38
N LEU A 196 -12.15 -15.22 2.22
CA LEU A 196 -12.01 -14.56 0.93
C LEU A 196 -13.34 -13.98 0.48
N GLU A 197 -13.31 -12.73 0.06
CA GLU A 197 -14.43 -12.03 -0.55
C GLU A 197 -14.02 -11.49 -1.93
N VAL A 198 -14.88 -11.69 -2.92
CA VAL A 198 -14.68 -11.23 -4.29
C VAL A 198 -15.91 -10.45 -4.71
N LEU A 199 -15.70 -9.23 -5.18
CA LEU A 199 -16.72 -8.35 -5.74
C LEU A 199 -16.42 -8.15 -7.21
N ARG A 200 -17.44 -8.22 -8.05
CA ARG A 200 -17.33 -7.93 -9.49
C ARG A 200 -18.44 -6.99 -9.93
N PHE A 201 -18.08 -5.94 -10.66
CA PHE A 201 -19.06 -4.97 -11.14
C PHE A 201 -18.57 -4.17 -12.36
N PRO A 202 -19.48 -3.69 -13.22
CA PRO A 202 -19.13 -2.81 -14.31
C PRO A 202 -18.73 -1.43 -13.78
N VAL A 203 -17.72 -0.82 -14.38
CA VAL A 203 -17.19 0.48 -14.00
C VAL A 203 -17.14 1.45 -15.19
N SER A 204 -17.22 2.74 -14.89
CA SER A 204 -17.00 3.87 -15.81
C SER A 204 -15.78 4.67 -15.34
N PRO A 205 -15.23 5.59 -16.16
CA PRO A 205 -14.16 6.46 -15.70
C PRO A 205 -14.58 7.28 -14.48
N GLY A 206 -13.73 7.29 -13.43
CA GLY A 206 -14.01 7.95 -12.17
C GLY A 206 -13.19 7.39 -11.01
N ASP A 207 -13.41 7.96 -9.82
CA ASP A 207 -12.77 7.52 -8.59
C ASP A 207 -13.69 6.60 -7.79
N TYR A 208 -13.07 5.53 -7.28
CA TYR A 208 -13.76 4.45 -6.61
C TYR A 208 -13.15 4.20 -5.24
N THR A 209 -14.01 4.15 -4.23
CA THR A 209 -13.63 4.11 -2.82
C THR A 209 -13.98 2.76 -2.22
N PHE A 210 -13.06 2.20 -1.45
CA PHE A 210 -13.20 0.94 -0.74
C PHE A 210 -13.00 1.16 0.75
N ARG A 211 -13.92 0.67 1.57
CA ARG A 211 -13.84 0.73 3.03
C ARG A 211 -14.02 -0.65 3.60
N LEU A 212 -13.12 -1.03 4.51
CA LEU A 212 -13.25 -2.26 5.27
C LEU A 212 -14.19 -2.05 6.45
N GLU A 213 -15.17 -2.95 6.61
CA GLU A 213 -16.07 -3.04 7.75
C GLU A 213 -16.01 -4.43 8.39
N PRO A 214 -15.02 -4.71 9.25
CA PRO A 214 -15.03 -5.93 10.03
C PRO A 214 -16.17 -6.03 11.04
N ALA A 215 -16.65 -7.25 11.23
CA ALA A 215 -17.65 -7.61 12.24
C ALA A 215 -17.07 -7.69 13.66
N ALA A 216 -15.79 -8.06 13.79
CA ALA A 216 -15.13 -8.24 15.07
C ALA A 216 -14.10 -7.14 15.34
N MET A 217 -14.02 -6.69 16.60
CA MET A 217 -13.01 -5.73 17.05
C MET A 217 -11.57 -6.26 16.95
N SER A 218 -11.38 -7.58 16.82
CA SER A 218 -10.06 -8.20 16.67
C SER A 218 -9.52 -8.16 15.23
N CYS A 219 -10.31 -7.70 14.27
CA CYS A 219 -9.85 -7.56 12.89
C CYS A 219 -9.12 -6.24 12.70
N GLU A 220 -7.79 -6.28 12.68
CA GLU A 220 -6.96 -5.09 12.53
C GLU A 220 -6.67 -4.74 11.07
N ARG A 221 -6.59 -5.74 10.18
CA ARG A 221 -6.12 -5.54 8.80
C ARG A 221 -6.69 -6.57 7.83
N ALA A 222 -6.81 -6.19 6.56
CA ALA A 222 -7.13 -7.09 5.46
C ALA A 222 -6.29 -6.75 4.23
N THR A 223 -6.15 -7.69 3.30
CA THR A 223 -5.43 -7.47 2.04
C THR A 223 -6.43 -7.27 0.90
N LEU A 224 -6.35 -6.13 0.22
CA LEU A 224 -7.17 -5.80 -0.95
C LEU A 224 -6.35 -5.93 -2.23
N THR A 225 -6.94 -6.46 -3.29
CA THR A 225 -6.37 -6.46 -4.65
C THR A 225 -7.47 -6.11 -5.63
N ALA A 226 -7.18 -5.24 -6.60
CA ALA A 226 -8.13 -4.83 -7.63
C ALA A 226 -7.61 -5.19 -9.01
N HIS A 227 -8.47 -5.73 -9.86
CA HIS A 227 -8.17 -6.07 -11.26
C HIS A 227 -9.20 -5.42 -12.17
N LEU A 228 -8.78 -4.85 -13.31
CA LEU A 228 -9.67 -4.19 -14.26
C LEU A 228 -9.59 -4.84 -15.65
N ASP A 229 -10.69 -5.48 -16.05
CA ASP A 229 -10.93 -5.91 -17.42
C ASP A 229 -11.47 -4.73 -18.23
N ARG A 230 -10.64 -4.05 -19.03
CA ARG A 230 -11.10 -2.92 -19.85
C ARG A 230 -12.02 -3.39 -20.99
N ALA A 231 -13.06 -2.61 -21.27
CA ALA A 231 -14.00 -2.90 -22.35
C ALA A 231 -13.34 -2.87 -23.74
N ASP A 232 -12.24 -2.12 -23.89
CA ASP A 232 -11.46 -2.02 -25.12
C ASP A 232 -10.36 -3.10 -25.26
N GLY A 233 -10.22 -4.00 -24.29
CA GLY A 233 -9.24 -5.08 -24.29
C GLY A 233 -7.78 -4.63 -24.13
N THR A 234 -7.53 -3.33 -23.93
CA THR A 234 -6.18 -2.85 -23.63
C THR A 234 -5.81 -3.19 -22.18
N PRO A 235 -4.52 -3.46 -21.89
CA PRO A 235 -4.09 -3.64 -20.51
C PRO A 235 -4.42 -2.40 -19.69
N ALA A 236 -5.03 -2.62 -18.53
CA ALA A 236 -5.19 -1.56 -17.55
C ALA A 236 -3.83 -1.27 -16.90
N ALA A 237 -3.44 0.00 -16.86
CA ALA A 237 -2.28 0.42 -16.10
C ALA A 237 -2.76 0.89 -14.72
N GLY A 238 -2.33 0.23 -13.65
CA GLY A 238 -2.50 0.76 -12.31
C GLY A 238 -1.62 2.00 -12.15
N ARG A 239 -2.24 3.16 -11.85
CA ARG A 239 -1.56 4.45 -11.90
C ARG A 239 -0.99 4.96 -10.57
N PHE A 240 -1.32 4.34 -9.42
CA PHE A 240 -1.01 4.95 -8.12
C PHE A 240 -0.61 3.96 -7.02
N HIS A 241 0.56 4.16 -6.40
CA HIS A 241 0.92 3.62 -5.08
C HIS A 241 1.25 4.79 -4.14
N GLY A 242 0.48 4.98 -3.08
CA GLY A 242 0.70 6.08 -2.13
C GLY A 242 -0.40 6.19 -1.07
N LEU A 243 -0.28 7.21 -0.22
CA LEU A 243 -1.25 7.62 0.78
C LEU A 243 -1.70 9.05 0.51
N ALA A 244 -2.98 9.24 0.21
CA ALA A 244 -3.61 10.54 0.15
C ALA A 244 -4.34 10.86 1.46
N TYR A 245 -4.45 12.14 1.78
CA TYR A 245 -5.12 12.63 2.99
C TYR A 245 -6.15 13.67 2.56
N GLU A 246 -7.44 13.41 2.79
CA GLU A 246 -8.51 14.31 2.36
C GLU A 246 -8.95 15.22 3.50
N ARG A 247 -8.88 16.54 3.31
CA ARG A 247 -9.41 17.55 4.25
C ARG A 247 -10.93 17.64 4.12
N LEU A 248 -11.68 17.59 5.23
CA LEU A 248 -13.15 17.53 5.24
C LEU A 248 -13.86 18.87 5.47
N CYS A 249 -13.13 19.96 5.74
CA CYS A 249 -13.71 21.32 5.86
C CYS A 249 -12.76 22.38 5.28
N GLU A 250 -13.29 23.42 4.64
CA GLU A 250 -12.57 24.67 4.36
C GLU A 250 -12.55 25.56 5.62
N ASP A 251 -11.58 26.48 5.73
CA ASP A 251 -11.49 27.47 6.83
C ASP A 251 -12.54 28.58 6.70
#